data_AF-A0A1Y4LKM6-F1
#
_entry.id   AF-A0A1Y4LKM6-F1
#
_cell.length_a   1.000
_cell.length_b   1.000
_cell.length_c   1.000
_cell.angle_alpha   90.00
_cell.angle_beta   90.00
_cell.angle_gamma   90.00
#
_symmetry.space_group_name_H-M   'P 1'
#
loop_
_entity.id
_entity.type
_entity.pdbx_description
1 polymer ?
#
loop_
_entity_poly.entity_id
_entity_poly.type
_entity_poly.pdbx_seq_one_letter_code
_entity_poly.pdbx_strand_id
1 'polypeptide(L)'
;MVYGKKQIGLAFLLTALAGCLLHGLYALWPNAFTALVAPIWESLWEHLKILAWPYLAAALVLTWNRPTGIRPWLLSLLLMCAGMLGAGYLYHIVLGGESFWPDLVLYLLLLLFGFWFPRRFSGPFEGVRWKLPLAGVVVLLLLMVLFTLSPPDLLLFVDLSGADTWSQLPC
;
A
#
# COMPACT_ATOMS: atom_id res chain seq x y z
N MET A 1 10.94 21.89 -11.61
CA MET A 1 10.34 20.65 -11.07
C MET A 1 11.41 19.91 -10.29
N VAL A 2 11.15 19.53 -9.03
CA VAL A 2 12.15 18.88 -8.14
C VAL A 2 12.62 17.52 -8.67
N TYR A 3 11.80 16.85 -9.49
CA TYR A 3 12.09 15.56 -10.12
C TYR A 3 11.97 15.66 -11.64
N GLY A 4 12.86 14.99 -12.39
CA GLY A 4 12.77 14.91 -13.85
C GLY A 4 11.57 14.05 -14.30
N LYS A 5 10.91 14.42 -15.41
CA LYS A 5 9.76 13.65 -15.93
C LYS A 5 10.11 12.18 -16.22
N LYS A 6 11.28 11.94 -16.82
CA LYS A 6 11.79 10.58 -17.12
C LYS A 6 12.04 9.77 -15.83
N GLN A 7 12.61 10.41 -14.81
CA GLN A 7 12.89 9.79 -13.52
C GLN A 7 11.61 9.35 -12.80
N ILE A 8 10.58 10.21 -12.78
CA ILE A 8 9.27 9.87 -12.18
C ILE A 8 8.57 8.75 -12.97
N GLY A 9 8.59 8.83 -14.30
CA GLY A 9 8.01 7.77 -15.14
C GLY A 9 8.67 6.42 -14.89
N LEU A 10 10.00 6.37 -14.85
CA LEU A 10 10.73 5.14 -14.56
C LEU A 10 10.44 4.63 -13.14
N ALA A 11 10.47 5.51 -12.13
CA ALA A 11 10.18 5.11 -10.75
C ALA A 11 8.76 4.56 -10.61
N PHE A 12 7.76 5.18 -11.27
CA PHE A 12 6.39 4.67 -11.30
C PHE A 12 6.32 3.27 -11.92
N LEU A 13 6.92 3.06 -13.09
CA LEU A 13 6.92 1.76 -13.77
C LEU A 13 7.59 0.68 -12.92
N LEU A 14 8.76 0.97 -12.34
CA LEU A 14 9.47 0.03 -11.46
C LEU A 14 8.66 -0.27 -10.19
N THR A 15 7.98 0.73 -9.62
CA THR A 15 7.11 0.55 -8.44
C THR A 15 5.93 -0.36 -8.77
N ALA A 16 5.26 -0.10 -9.91
CA ALA A 16 4.12 -0.89 -10.36
C ALA A 16 4.52 -2.35 -10.58
N LEU A 17 5.61 -2.59 -11.31
CA LEU A 17 6.13 -3.93 -11.56
C LEU A 17 6.57 -4.63 -10.27
N ALA A 18 7.27 -3.91 -9.38
CA ALA A 18 7.71 -4.45 -8.11
C ALA A 18 6.54 -4.90 -7.23
N GLY A 19 5.44 -4.14 -7.17
CA GLY A 19 4.25 -4.58 -6.42
C GLY A 19 3.60 -5.83 -7.01
N CYS A 20 3.51 -5.94 -8.34
CA CYS A 20 3.00 -7.16 -8.98
C CYS A 20 3.89 -8.38 -8.69
N LEU A 21 5.22 -8.22 -8.73
CA LEU A 21 6.15 -9.30 -8.39
C LEU A 21 6.09 -9.64 -6.89
N LEU A 22 5.88 -8.63 -6.04
CA LEU A 22 5.80 -8.79 -4.59
C LEU A 22 4.54 -9.55 -4.17
N HIS A 23 3.43 -9.41 -4.90
CA HIS A 23 2.18 -10.16 -4.65
C HIS A 23 2.41 -11.68 -4.59
N GLY A 24 3.17 -12.24 -5.54
CA GLY A 24 3.48 -13.67 -5.59
C GLY A 24 4.75 -14.10 -4.83
N LEU A 25 5.47 -13.19 -4.18
CA LEU A 25 6.80 -13.49 -3.63
C LEU A 25 6.75 -14.53 -2.50
N TYR A 26 5.76 -14.43 -1.60
CA TYR A 26 5.66 -15.38 -0.48
C TYR A 26 5.35 -16.80 -0.96
N ALA A 27 4.43 -16.94 -1.93
CA ALA A 27 4.10 -18.22 -2.54
C ALA A 27 5.32 -18.88 -3.21
N LEU A 28 6.19 -18.08 -3.84
CA LEU A 28 7.41 -18.58 -4.50
C LEU A 28 8.51 -18.95 -3.49
N TRP A 29 8.68 -18.19 -2.42
CA TRP A 29 9.74 -18.38 -1.44
C TRP A 29 9.25 -18.12 0.00
N PRO A 30 8.53 -19.07 0.61
CA PRO A 30 7.93 -18.86 1.92
C PRO A 30 8.99 -18.88 3.02
N ASN A 31 9.10 -17.78 3.76
CA ASN A 31 9.91 -17.65 4.96
C ASN A 31 9.45 -16.45 5.79
N ALA A 32 10.01 -16.29 6.99
CA ALA A 32 9.62 -15.20 7.90
C ALA A 32 9.82 -13.80 7.28
N PHE A 33 10.89 -13.60 6.49
CA PHE A 33 11.12 -12.30 5.86
C PHE A 33 10.11 -12.04 4.74
N THR A 34 9.89 -13.00 3.84
CA THR A 34 8.92 -12.84 2.75
C THR A 34 7.49 -12.67 3.26
N ALA A 35 7.14 -13.28 4.39
CA ALA A 35 5.85 -13.06 5.05
C ALA A 35 5.63 -11.59 5.45
N LEU A 36 6.67 -10.89 5.90
CA LEU A 36 6.55 -9.49 6.33
C LEU A 36 6.46 -8.51 5.15
N VAL A 37 7.05 -8.88 4.00
CA VAL A 37 7.13 -7.98 2.84
C VAL A 37 6.10 -8.28 1.76
N ALA A 38 5.57 -9.50 1.67
CA ALA A 38 4.62 -9.91 0.65
C ALA A 38 3.29 -10.37 1.27
N PRO A 39 2.19 -10.29 0.51
CA PRO A 39 0.92 -10.89 0.93
C PRO A 39 1.09 -12.38 1.23
N ILE A 40 0.60 -12.82 2.38
CA ILE A 40 0.52 -14.24 2.74
C ILE A 40 -0.89 -14.82 2.59
N TRP A 41 -1.90 -13.95 2.50
CA TRP A 41 -3.33 -14.25 2.29
C TRP A 41 -3.92 -13.26 1.29
N GLU A 42 -5.04 -13.60 0.66
CA GLU A 42 -5.77 -12.70 -0.25
C GLU A 42 -6.72 -11.78 0.53
N SER A 43 -6.23 -11.17 1.61
CA SER A 43 -7.01 -10.21 2.42
C SER A 43 -6.75 -8.77 2.00
N LEU A 44 -7.71 -7.87 2.22
CA LEU A 44 -7.55 -6.43 1.93
C LEU A 44 -6.36 -5.82 2.64
N TRP A 45 -6.09 -6.25 3.88
CA TRP A 45 -4.98 -5.77 4.68
C TRP A 45 -3.63 -6.21 4.10
N GLU A 46 -3.49 -7.49 3.73
CA GLU A 46 -2.25 -8.04 3.17
C GLU A 46 -1.88 -7.38 1.84
N HIS A 47 -2.88 -6.98 1.04
CA HIS A 47 -2.68 -6.23 -0.20
C HIS A 47 -2.03 -4.85 0.02
N LEU A 48 -2.05 -4.27 1.22
CA LEU A 48 -1.31 -3.03 1.48
C LEU A 48 0.19 -3.18 1.22
N LYS A 49 0.77 -4.38 1.37
CA LYS A 49 2.21 -4.63 1.19
C LYS A 49 2.68 -4.36 -0.24
N ILE A 50 1.88 -4.74 -1.25
CA ILE A 50 2.23 -4.53 -2.67
C ILE A 50 2.25 -3.05 -3.04
N LEU A 51 1.53 -2.23 -2.27
CA LEU A 51 1.50 -0.79 -2.43
C LEU A 51 2.60 -0.12 -1.59
N ALA A 52 2.69 -0.48 -0.31
CA ALA A 52 3.51 0.22 0.67
C ALA A 52 5.01 0.03 0.46
N TRP A 53 5.49 -1.20 0.28
CA TRP A 53 6.92 -1.45 0.19
C TRP A 53 7.56 -0.88 -1.09
N PRO A 54 7.02 -1.14 -2.30
CA PRO A 54 7.61 -0.59 -3.51
C PRO A 54 7.54 0.94 -3.54
N TYR A 55 6.42 1.51 -3.10
CA TYR A 55 6.22 2.95 -3.10
C TYR A 55 7.13 3.65 -2.09
N LEU A 56 7.30 3.11 -0.88
CA LEU A 56 8.21 3.66 0.12
C LEU A 56 9.67 3.58 -0.36
N ALA A 57 10.07 2.48 -1.00
CA ALA A 57 11.39 2.35 -1.61
C ALA A 57 11.61 3.43 -2.69
N ALA A 58 10.64 3.64 -3.58
CA ALA A 58 10.70 4.69 -4.59
C ALA A 58 10.77 6.09 -3.97
N ALA A 59 9.98 6.36 -2.93
CA ALA A 59 10.00 7.62 -2.20
C ALA A 59 11.39 7.88 -1.60
N LEU A 60 12.00 6.89 -0.94
CA LEU A 60 13.34 7.00 -0.36
C LEU A 60 14.41 7.28 -1.43
N VAL A 61 14.37 6.58 -2.57
CA VAL A 61 15.30 6.78 -3.68
C VAL A 61 15.15 8.17 -4.30
N LEU A 62 13.92 8.61 -4.58
CA LEU A 62 13.66 9.90 -5.20
C LEU A 62 14.03 11.06 -4.27
N THR A 63 13.86 10.87 -2.96
CA THR A 63 14.08 11.90 -1.94
C THR A 63 15.43 11.77 -1.25
N TRP A 64 16.31 10.91 -1.76
CA TRP A 64 17.67 10.75 -1.26
C TRP A 64 18.39 12.11 -1.17
N ASN A 65 19.06 12.36 -0.05
CA ASN A 65 19.67 13.65 0.31
C ASN A 65 18.69 14.85 0.36
N ARG A 66 17.39 14.62 0.53
CA ARG A 66 16.35 15.66 0.67
C ARG A 66 15.46 15.36 1.89
N PRO A 67 15.94 15.62 3.12
CA PRO A 67 15.27 15.19 4.35
C PRO A 67 13.83 15.72 4.51
N THR A 68 13.52 16.89 3.94
CA THR A 68 12.14 17.43 3.95
C THR A 68 11.30 16.96 2.77
N GLY A 69 11.93 16.47 1.69
CA GLY A 69 11.27 16.09 0.45
C GLY A 69 10.45 14.81 0.53
N ILE A 70 10.72 13.93 1.49
CA ILE A 70 10.00 12.65 1.67
C ILE A 70 8.61 12.82 2.27
N ARG A 71 8.36 13.90 3.02
CA ARG A 71 7.13 14.09 3.81
C ARG A 71 5.83 13.98 3.00
N PRO A 72 5.68 14.66 1.85
CA PRO A 72 4.47 14.52 1.07
C PRO A 72 4.33 13.13 0.44
N TRP A 73 5.42 12.38 0.25
CA TRP A 73 5.39 10.96 -0.15
C TRP A 73 4.87 10.07 0.98
N LEU A 74 5.29 10.31 2.22
CA LEU A 74 4.77 9.55 3.37
C LEU A 74 3.27 9.81 3.57
N LEU A 75 2.82 11.05 3.36
CA LEU A 75 1.40 11.38 3.43
C LEU A 75 0.60 10.70 2.32
N SER A 76 1.08 10.72 1.06
CA SER A 76 0.40 9.99 -0.01
C SER A 76 0.37 8.50 0.24
N LEU A 77 1.43 7.90 0.82
CA LEU A 77 1.40 6.48 1.20
C LEU A 77 0.21 6.18 2.14
N LEU A 78 0.01 6.99 3.19
CA LEU A 78 -1.12 6.81 4.10
C LEU A 78 -2.46 6.96 3.40
N LEU A 79 -2.60 7.98 2.54
CA LEU A 79 -3.83 8.21 1.77
C LEU A 79 -4.09 7.07 0.77
N MET A 80 -3.04 6.53 0.16
CA MET A 80 -3.13 5.41 -0.77
C MET A 80 -3.57 4.13 -0.06
N CYS A 81 -2.99 3.83 1.11
CA CYS A 81 -3.41 2.68 1.92
C CYS A 81 -4.85 2.83 2.40
N ALA A 82 -5.24 4.03 2.88
CA ALA A 82 -6.63 4.29 3.24
C ALA A 82 -7.58 4.15 2.04
N GLY A 83 -7.16 4.62 0.86
CA GLY A 83 -7.90 4.48 -0.39
C GLY A 83 -8.06 3.02 -0.82
N MET A 84 -7.00 2.22 -0.70
CA MET A 84 -7.03 0.78 -0.99
C MET A 84 -7.99 0.04 -0.06
N LEU A 85 -7.89 0.27 1.25
CA LEU A 85 -8.80 -0.34 2.22
C LEU A 85 -10.24 0.11 1.99
N GLY A 86 -10.49 1.41 1.79
CA GLY A 86 -11.85 1.94 1.62
C GLY A 86 -12.52 1.46 0.33
N ALA A 87 -11.82 1.54 -0.80
CA ALA A 87 -12.35 1.10 -2.08
C ALA A 87 -12.45 -0.43 -2.17
N GLY A 88 -11.45 -1.16 -1.67
CA GLY A 88 -11.48 -2.62 -1.60
C GLY A 88 -12.59 -3.14 -0.69
N TYR A 89 -12.81 -2.50 0.47
CA TYR A 89 -13.93 -2.85 1.36
C TYR A 89 -15.27 -2.61 0.68
N LEU A 90 -15.45 -1.45 0.04
CA LEU A 90 -16.67 -1.17 -0.71
C LEU A 90 -16.91 -2.23 -1.80
N TYR A 91 -15.89 -2.55 -2.59
CA TYR A 91 -16.04 -3.45 -3.72
C TYR A 91 -16.25 -4.92 -3.29
N HIS A 92 -15.37 -5.48 -2.47
CA HIS A 92 -15.43 -6.89 -2.11
C HIS A 92 -16.45 -7.20 -1.02
N ILE A 93 -16.56 -6.34 0.01
CA ILE A 93 -17.40 -6.64 1.17
C ILE A 93 -18.83 -6.13 0.96
N VAL A 94 -18.99 -4.87 0.52
CA VAL A 94 -20.32 -4.27 0.39
C VAL A 94 -21.01 -4.66 -0.92
N LEU A 95 -20.26 -4.68 -2.03
CA LEU A 95 -20.81 -4.99 -3.35
C LEU A 95 -20.65 -6.47 -3.76
N GLY A 96 -19.89 -7.27 -3.00
CA GLY A 96 -19.66 -8.70 -3.30
C GLY A 96 -18.89 -8.92 -4.60
N GLY A 97 -18.01 -7.99 -4.99
CA GLY A 97 -17.23 -8.10 -6.20
C GLY A 97 -16.09 -9.12 -6.09
N GLU A 98 -15.89 -9.93 -7.12
CA GLU A 98 -14.85 -10.98 -7.16
C GLU A 98 -13.90 -10.84 -8.35
N SER A 99 -14.20 -9.92 -9.28
CA SER A 99 -13.35 -9.71 -10.44
C SER A 99 -12.01 -9.08 -10.05
N PHE A 100 -10.94 -9.56 -10.65
CA PHE A 100 -9.58 -9.02 -10.57
C PHE A 100 -9.42 -7.60 -11.15
N TRP A 101 -10.21 -7.24 -12.17
CA TRP A 101 -9.97 -6.00 -12.93
C TRP A 101 -10.10 -4.73 -12.09
N PRO A 102 -11.12 -4.57 -11.22
CA PRO A 102 -11.21 -3.44 -10.31
C PRO A 102 -9.99 -3.28 -9.40
N ASP A 103 -9.39 -4.36 -8.91
CA ASP A 103 -8.21 -4.30 -8.04
C ASP A 103 -6.98 -3.82 -8.79
N LEU A 104 -6.76 -4.32 -10.01
CA LEU A 104 -5.68 -3.85 -10.87
C LEU A 104 -5.83 -2.36 -11.20
N VAL A 105 -7.05 -1.94 -11.56
CA VAL A 105 -7.34 -0.53 -11.85
C VAL A 105 -7.13 0.34 -10.61
N LEU A 106 -7.64 -0.08 -9.45
CA LEU A 106 -7.48 0.62 -8.18
C LEU A 106 -6.00 0.76 -7.82
N TYR A 107 -5.22 -0.32 -7.90
CA TYR A 107 -3.79 -0.33 -7.66
C TYR A 107 -3.05 0.71 -8.54
N LEU A 108 -3.32 0.71 -9.85
CA LEU A 108 -2.70 1.65 -10.78
C LEU A 108 -3.13 3.10 -10.51
N LEU A 109 -4.41 3.35 -10.21
CA LEU A 109 -4.91 4.68 -9.87
C LEU A 109 -4.29 5.22 -8.57
N LEU A 110 -4.15 4.38 -7.55
CA LEU A 110 -3.51 4.75 -6.29
C LEU A 110 -2.03 5.04 -6.50
N LEU A 111 -1.30 4.26 -7.31
CA LEU A 111 0.09 4.59 -7.67
C LEU A 111 0.17 5.90 -8.46
N LEU A 112 -0.71 6.13 -9.43
CA LEU A 112 -0.74 7.39 -10.18
C LEU A 112 -0.95 8.58 -9.24
N PHE A 113 -1.88 8.45 -8.29
CA PHE A 113 -2.08 9.42 -7.22
C PHE A 113 -0.81 9.59 -6.37
N GLY A 114 -0.19 8.50 -5.93
CA GLY A 114 1.03 8.49 -5.13
C GLY A 114 2.20 9.19 -5.78
N PHE A 115 2.37 9.08 -7.09
CA PHE A 115 3.43 9.79 -7.81
C PHE A 115 3.02 11.21 -8.21
N TRP A 116 1.73 11.53 -8.26
CA TRP A 116 1.22 12.87 -8.57
C TRP A 116 1.17 13.80 -7.35
N PHE A 117 0.60 13.34 -6.24
CA PHE A 117 0.32 14.12 -5.05
C PHE A 117 1.56 14.82 -4.46
N PRO A 118 2.71 14.13 -4.26
CA PRO A 118 3.87 14.76 -3.65
C PRO A 118 4.51 15.88 -4.47
N ARG A 119 4.17 15.97 -5.75
CA ARG A 119 4.64 17.04 -6.65
C ARG A 119 3.74 18.28 -6.64
N ARG A 120 2.53 18.15 -6.08
CA ARG A 120 1.53 19.24 -6.01
C ARG A 120 1.32 19.75 -4.59
N PHE A 121 1.66 18.93 -3.60
CA PHE A 121 1.46 19.25 -2.19
C PHE A 121 2.79 19.53 -1.50
N SER A 122 3.03 20.79 -1.15
CA SER A 122 4.16 21.20 -0.32
C SER A 122 3.86 21.13 1.19
N GLY A 123 2.58 21.08 1.57
CA GLY A 123 2.08 20.87 2.93
C GLY A 123 2.49 21.91 3.99
N PRO A 124 1.75 22.02 5.10
CA PRO A 124 2.18 22.81 6.25
C PRO A 124 3.08 21.95 7.15
N PHE A 125 4.22 21.48 6.63
CA PHE A 125 5.15 20.62 7.37
C PHE A 125 6.03 21.40 8.37
N GLU A 126 5.40 22.19 9.21
CA GLU A 126 6.02 23.04 10.23
C GLU A 126 5.56 22.63 11.64
N GLY A 127 6.41 22.85 12.65
CA GLY A 127 6.10 22.49 14.05
C GLY A 127 5.69 21.02 14.20
N VAL A 128 4.96 20.64 15.25
CA VAL A 128 4.61 19.22 15.53
C VAL A 128 4.00 18.46 14.32
N ARG A 129 3.33 19.17 13.41
CA ARG A 129 2.77 18.62 12.17
C ARG A 129 3.83 18.04 11.23
N TRP A 130 5.12 18.38 11.40
CA TRP A 130 6.25 17.79 10.66
C TRP A 130 6.44 16.30 10.95
N LYS A 131 6.03 15.80 12.13
CA LYS A 131 6.21 14.40 12.55
C LYS A 131 5.07 13.48 12.12
N LEU A 132 3.90 14.03 11.78
CA LEU A 132 2.67 13.22 11.62
C LEU A 132 2.75 12.18 10.49
N PRO A 133 3.19 12.52 9.26
CA PRO A 133 3.25 11.51 8.19
C PRO A 133 4.25 10.39 8.52
N LEU A 134 5.39 10.75 9.11
CA LEU A 134 6.40 9.77 9.53
C LEU A 134 5.87 8.86 10.62
N ALA A 135 5.27 9.42 11.68
CA ALA A 135 4.67 8.65 12.75
C ALA A 135 3.57 7.72 12.22
N GLY A 136 2.72 8.22 11.32
CA GLY A 136 1.67 7.43 10.70
C GLY A 136 2.23 6.26 9.88
N VAL A 137 3.28 6.48 9.08
CA VAL A 137 3.91 5.39 8.31
C VAL A 137 4.58 4.39 9.23
N VAL A 138 5.28 4.83 10.29
CA VAL A 138 5.89 3.92 11.28
C VAL A 138 4.80 3.06 11.94
N VAL A 139 3.70 3.66 12.38
CA VAL A 139 2.57 2.93 12.95
C VAL A 139 1.99 1.95 11.93
N LEU A 140 1.76 2.37 10.69
CA LEU A 140 1.27 1.50 9.62
C LEU A 140 2.18 0.29 9.42
N LEU A 141 3.50 0.48 9.31
CA LEU A 141 4.45 -0.61 9.11
C LEU A 141 4.48 -1.57 10.32
N LEU A 142 4.42 -1.04 11.54
CA LEU A 142 4.33 -1.85 12.75
C LEU A 142 3.04 -2.68 12.76
N LEU A 143 1.89 -2.06 12.46
CA LEU A 143 0.62 -2.78 12.36
C LEU A 143 0.65 -3.82 11.24
N MET A 144 1.30 -3.53 10.11
CA MET A 144 1.43 -4.48 9.01
C MET A 144 2.18 -5.72 9.46
N VAL A 145 3.29 -5.57 10.20
CA VAL A 145 4.02 -6.70 10.81
C VAL A 145 3.16 -7.42 11.85
N LEU A 146 2.59 -6.69 12.82
CA LEU A 146 1.82 -7.27 13.92
C LEU A 146 0.61 -8.06 13.42
N PHE A 147 -0.16 -7.51 12.48
CA PHE A 147 -1.36 -8.16 11.96
C PHE A 147 -1.06 -9.21 10.88
N THR A 148 0.14 -9.23 10.29
CA THR A 148 0.59 -10.41 9.53
C THR A 148 0.79 -11.60 10.46
N LEU A 149 1.37 -11.37 11.64
CA LEU A 149 1.71 -12.42 12.60
C LEU A 149 0.50 -12.85 13.45
N SER A 150 -0.40 -11.92 13.74
CA SER A 150 -1.58 -12.12 14.57
C SER A 150 -2.75 -11.29 14.01
N PRO A 151 -3.37 -11.73 12.89
CA PRO A 151 -4.47 -11.00 12.27
C PRO A 151 -5.69 -10.96 13.22
N PRO A 152 -6.32 -9.79 13.42
CA PRO A 152 -7.60 -9.69 14.11
C PRO A 152 -8.72 -10.42 13.36
N ASP A 153 -9.71 -10.92 14.09
CA ASP A 153 -10.94 -11.49 13.52
C ASP A 153 -11.87 -10.37 13.01
N LEU A 154 -11.43 -9.66 11.96
CA LEU A 154 -12.16 -8.57 11.30
C LEU A 154 -12.11 -8.74 9.78
N LEU A 155 -13.11 -8.19 9.09
CA LEU A 155 -13.31 -8.34 7.64
C LEU A 155 -12.12 -7.90 6.76
N LEU A 156 -11.26 -7.00 7.25
CA LEU A 156 -10.08 -6.56 6.51
C LEU A 156 -8.98 -7.65 6.41
N PHE A 157 -9.00 -8.63 7.31
CA PHE A 157 -7.98 -9.68 7.43
C PHE A 157 -8.46 -11.05 6.93
N VAL A 158 -9.74 -11.16 6.57
CA VAL A 158 -10.32 -12.38 6.02
C VAL A 158 -9.67 -12.69 4.67
N ASP A 159 -9.30 -13.96 4.47
CA ASP A 159 -8.80 -14.44 3.20
C ASP A 159 -9.95 -14.55 2.19
N LEU A 160 -9.89 -13.77 1.10
CA LEU A 160 -10.92 -13.72 0.07
C LEU A 160 -10.68 -14.72 -1.07
N SER A 161 -9.62 -15.54 -0.99
CA SER A 161 -9.31 -16.57 -1.99
C SER A 161 -10.41 -17.63 -2.16
N GLY A 162 -11.27 -17.82 -1.14
CA GLY A 162 -12.31 -18.84 -1.06
C GLY A 162 -13.76 -18.34 -1.18
N ALA A 163 -14.01 -17.17 -1.81
CA ALA A 163 -15.33 -16.55 -1.91
C ALA A 163 -16.44 -17.39 -2.62
N ASP A 164 -16.14 -18.62 -3.04
CA ASP A 164 -17.13 -19.65 -3.39
C ASP A 164 -17.83 -20.31 -2.18
N THR A 165 -17.61 -19.86 -0.94
CA THR A 165 -18.37 -20.33 0.24
C THR A 165 -19.07 -19.20 0.98
N TRP A 166 -20.25 -18.84 0.49
CA TRP A 166 -21.26 -17.93 1.09
C TRP A 166 -21.77 -18.36 2.50
N SER A 167 -20.90 -18.66 3.46
CA SER A 167 -21.33 -19.16 4.78
C SER A 167 -20.45 -18.81 6.00
N GLN A 168 -19.43 -17.95 5.89
CA GLN A 168 -18.57 -17.64 7.05
C GLN A 168 -18.10 -16.18 7.10
N LEU A 169 -18.96 -15.21 6.78
CA LEU A 169 -18.71 -13.84 7.26
C LEU A 169 -19.21 -13.76 8.71
N PRO A 170 -18.35 -13.49 9.71
CA PRO A 170 -18.83 -13.30 11.08
C PRO A 170 -19.82 -12.12 11.08
N CYS A 171 -21.04 -12.41 11.54
CA CYS A 171 -22.09 -11.43 11.75
C CYS A 171 -21.84 -10.56 12.99
#